data_AF-A0A956G2X0-F1
#
_entry.id   AF-A0A956G2X0-F1
#
_cell.length_a   1.000
_cell.length_b   1.000
_cell.length_c   1.000
_cell.angle_alpha   90.00
_cell.angle_beta   90.00
_cell.angle_gamma   90.00
#
_symmetry.space_group_name_H-M   'P 1'
#
loop_
_entity.id
_entity.type
_entity.pdbx_description
1 polymer ?
#
loop_
_entity_poly.entity_id
_entity_poly.type
_entity_poly.pdbx_seq_one_letter_code
_entity_poly.pdbx_strand_id
1 'polypeptide(L)'
;MGLMFLVFYFLLIRPQQKKAREHREMLSNLKRGDRIITNGGLVGRISGITEKYVTLEIAEKVRVRALRSHVLGKVGDEGEPESK
;
A
#
# COMPACT_ATOMS: atom_id res chain seq x y z
N MET A 1 -22.40 -30.37 -14.01
CA MET A 1 -22.28 -28.90 -13.82
C MET A 1 -21.76 -28.46 -12.45
N GLY A 2 -21.91 -29.22 -11.35
CA GLY A 2 -21.46 -28.76 -10.01
C GLY A 2 -19.94 -28.75 -9.76
N LEU A 3 -19.18 -29.66 -10.39
CA LEU A 3 -17.72 -29.75 -10.22
C LEU A 3 -16.99 -28.53 -10.78
N MET A 4 -17.46 -27.99 -11.91
CA MET A 4 -16.93 -26.77 -12.51
C MET A 4 -17.07 -25.57 -11.55
N PHE A 5 -18.24 -25.38 -10.93
CA PHE A 5 -18.44 -24.30 -9.95
C PHE A 5 -17.52 -24.41 -8.73
N LEU A 6 -17.31 -25.62 -8.21
CA LEU A 6 -16.37 -25.85 -7.09
C LEU A 6 -14.93 -25.46 -7.45
N VAL A 7 -14.47 -25.82 -8.65
CA VAL A 7 -13.11 -25.50 -9.13
C VAL A 7 -12.95 -23.99 -9.37
N PHE A 8 -13.90 -23.34 -10.04
CA PHE A 8 -13.86 -21.88 -10.25
C PHE A 8 -13.99 -21.08 -8.94
N TYR A 9 -14.84 -21.53 -8.01
CA TYR A 9 -14.98 -20.93 -6.67
C TYR A 9 -13.66 -20.98 -5.91
N PHE A 10 -13.00 -22.15 -5.88
CA PHE A 10 -11.75 -22.33 -5.15
C PHE A 10 -10.59 -21.56 -5.81
N LEU A 11 -10.57 -21.50 -7.14
CA LEU A 11 -9.57 -20.74 -7.89
C LEU A 11 -9.71 -19.22 -7.75
N LEU A 12 -10.91 -18.66 -7.56
CA LEU A 12 -11.11 -17.21 -7.45
C LEU A 12 -11.07 -16.69 -6.01
N ILE A 13 -11.62 -17.43 -5.03
CA ILE A 13 -11.70 -16.95 -3.64
C ILE A 13 -10.38 -17.09 -2.89
N ARG A 14 -9.65 -18.18 -3.10
CA ARG A 14 -8.35 -18.40 -2.45
C ARG A 14 -7.33 -17.30 -2.78
N PRO A 15 -7.12 -16.86 -4.04
CA PRO A 15 -6.17 -15.79 -4.33
C PRO A 15 -6.63 -14.43 -3.78
N GLN A 16 -7.94 -14.17 -3.69
CA GLN A 16 -8.46 -12.92 -3.14
C GLN A 16 -8.20 -12.81 -1.63
N GLN A 17 -8.40 -13.90 -0.89
CA GLN A 17 -8.07 -13.95 0.54
C GLN A 17 -6.57 -13.77 0.80
N LYS A 18 -5.71 -14.34 -0.07
CA LYS A 18 -4.26 -14.18 0.03
C LYS A 18 -3.85 -12.71 -0.17
N LYS A 19 -4.33 -12.06 -1.24
CA LYS A 19 -4.07 -10.63 -1.50
C LYS A 19 -4.53 -9.72 -0.36
N ALA A 20 -5.69 -9.99 0.23
CA ALA A 20 -6.21 -9.20 1.35
C ALA A 20 -5.42 -9.39 2.65
N ARG A 21 -4.78 -10.55 2.86
CA ARG A 21 -3.87 -10.79 3.97
C ARG A 21 -2.54 -10.08 3.74
N GLU A 22 -1.96 -10.26 2.56
CA GLU A 22 -0.70 -9.59 2.15
C GLU A 22 -0.81 -8.06 2.25
N HIS A 23 -1.94 -7.48 1.81
CA HIS A 23 -2.18 -6.05 1.95
C HIS A 23 -2.19 -5.62 3.43
N ARG A 24 -2.89 -6.36 4.29
CA ARG A 24 -2.94 -6.06 5.73
C ARG A 24 -1.56 -6.16 6.39
N GLU A 25 -0.78 -7.17 6.03
CA GLU A 25 0.59 -7.35 6.51
C GLU A 25 1.52 -6.22 6.02
N MET A 26 1.40 -5.80 4.76
CA MET A 26 2.15 -4.66 4.23
C MET A 26 1.83 -3.39 5.01
N LEU A 27 0.55 -3.12 5.26
CA LEU A 27 0.11 -1.98 6.04
C LEU A 27 0.62 -2.03 7.48
N SER A 28 0.66 -3.21 8.11
CA SER A 28 1.20 -3.37 9.48
C SER A 28 2.70 -3.10 9.55
N ASN A 29 3.43 -3.37 8.47
CA ASN A 29 4.89 -3.19 8.36
C ASN A 29 5.33 -1.77 7.97
N LEU A 30 4.41 -0.82 7.82
CA LEU A 30 4.74 0.59 7.59
C LEU A 30 5.33 1.21 8.87
N LYS A 31 6.43 1.95 8.71
CA LYS A 31 7.11 2.67 9.80
C LYS A 31 7.42 4.11 9.40
N ARG A 32 7.65 4.96 10.42
CA ARG A 32 8.12 6.33 10.19
C ARG A 32 9.44 6.29 9.42
N GLY A 33 9.58 7.20 8.47
CA GLY A 33 10.74 7.29 7.61
C GLY A 33 10.65 6.50 6.31
N ASP A 34 9.71 5.57 6.16
CA ASP A 34 9.47 4.87 4.89
C ASP A 34 9.00 5.87 3.82
N ARG A 35 9.49 5.72 2.58
CA ARG A 35 8.86 6.32 1.40
C ARG A 35 7.76 5.40 0.91
N ILE A 36 6.59 5.97 0.65
CA ILE A 36 5.45 5.24 0.13
C ILE A 36 4.79 5.97 -1.02
N ILE A 37 4.02 5.21 -1.79
CA ILE A 37 3.08 5.72 -2.76
C ILE A 37 1.66 5.36 -2.32
N THR A 38 0.75 6.33 -2.41
CA THR A 38 -0.67 6.14 -2.16
C THR A 38 -1.39 5.70 -3.43
N ASN A 39 -2.58 5.13 -3.32
CA ASN A 39 -3.42 4.76 -4.46
C ASN A 39 -3.77 5.94 -5.38
N GLY A 40 -3.69 7.19 -4.88
CA GLY A 40 -3.90 8.41 -5.67
C GLY A 40 -2.64 8.92 -6.39
N GLY A 41 -1.52 8.19 -6.33
CA GLY A 41 -0.26 8.56 -6.97
C GLY A 41 0.62 9.53 -6.16
N LEU A 42 0.21 9.92 -4.95
CA LEU A 42 1.05 10.75 -4.09
C LEU A 42 2.21 9.93 -3.54
N VAL A 43 3.44 10.42 -3.74
CA VAL A 43 4.67 9.88 -3.17
C VAL A 43 5.14 10.80 -2.06
N GLY A 44 5.58 10.21 -0.95
CA GLY A 44 6.08 10.99 0.16
C GLY A 44 6.69 10.12 1.25
N ARG A 45 7.30 10.78 2.24
CA ARG A 45 7.91 10.11 3.39
C ARG A 45 6.95 10.11 4.56
N ILE A 46 6.82 8.97 5.25
CA ILE A 46 5.97 8.87 6.42
C ILE A 46 6.60 9.66 7.58
N SER A 47 5.96 10.74 8.01
CA SER A 47 6.32 11.51 9.20
C SER A 47 5.56 11.06 10.45
N GLY A 48 4.38 10.43 10.28
CA GLY A 48 3.57 9.92 11.38
C GLY A 48 2.67 8.76 10.96
N ILE A 49 2.39 7.86 11.91
CA ILE A 49 1.48 6.73 11.72
C ILE A 49 0.54 6.67 12.91
N THR A 50 -0.73 6.44 12.60
CA THR A 50 -1.79 6.10 13.55
C THR A 50 -2.48 4.82 13.05
N GLU A 51 -3.47 4.33 13.79
CA GLU A 51 -4.22 3.15 13.39
C GLU A 51 -4.92 3.32 12.03
N LYS A 52 -5.57 4.47 11.81
CA LYS A 52 -6.36 4.75 10.60
C LYS A 52 -5.65 5.60 9.56
N TYR A 53 -4.70 6.44 9.97
CA TYR A 53 -4.07 7.44 9.10
C TYR A 53 -2.56 7.34 9.07
N VAL A 54 -1.99 7.68 7.93
CA VAL A 54 -0.56 7.98 7.75
C VAL A 54 -0.41 9.46 7.42
N THR A 55 0.57 10.11 8.05
CA THR A 55 0.97 11.48 7.72
C THR A 55 2.18 11.40 6.81
N LEU A 56 2.05 11.98 5.63
CA LEU A 56 3.04 11.99 4.57
C LEU A 56 3.59 13.39 4.41
N GLU A 57 4.92 13.51 4.39
CA GLU A 57 5.60 14.70 3.95
C GLU A 57 5.90 14.56 2.45
N ILE A 58 5.32 15.46 1.65
CA ILE A 58 5.39 15.42 0.18
C ILE A 58 6.27 16.54 -0.39
N ALA A 59 6.53 17.58 0.41
CA ALA A 59 7.45 18.66 0.13
C ALA A 59 7.86 19.31 1.46
N GLU A 60 8.84 20.22 1.43
CA GLU A 60 9.30 20.91 2.64
C GLU A 60 8.13 21.62 3.33
N LYS A 61 7.88 21.29 4.60
CA LYS A 61 6.78 21.82 5.43
C LYS A 61 5.37 21.48 4.94
N VAL A 62 5.21 20.68 3.87
CA VAL A 62 3.90 20.23 3.38
C VAL A 62 3.64 18.81 3.85
N ARG A 63 2.67 18.66 4.76
CA ARG A 63 2.23 17.37 5.28
C ARG A 63 0.77 17.12 4.96
N VAL A 64 0.47 15.93 4.46
CA VAL A 64 -0.87 15.48 4.13
C VAL A 64 -1.22 14.22 4.90
N ARG A 65 -2.50 14.03 5.22
CA ARG A 65 -2.99 12.81 5.86
C ARG A 65 -3.69 11.94 4.83
N ALA A 66 -3.28 10.69 4.75
CA ALA A 66 -3.94 9.68 3.93
C ALA A 66 -4.47 8.55 4.83
N LEU A 67 -5.50 7.86 4.34
CA LEU A 67 -5.95 6.63 4.98
C LEU A 67 -4.86 5.58 4.85
N ARG A 68 -4.54 4.89 5.94
CA ARG A 68 -3.55 3.81 5.95
C ARG A 68 -3.95 2.71 4.96
N SER A 69 -5.24 2.42 4.85
CA SER A 69 -5.79 1.45 3.89
C SER A 69 -5.51 1.80 2.41
N HIS A 70 -5.22 3.07 2.11
CA HIS A 70 -4.99 3.57 0.75
C HIS A 70 -3.50 3.72 0.38
N VAL A 71 -2.60 3.15 1.19
CA VAL A 71 -1.20 3.01 0.80
C VAL A 71 -1.09 1.86 -0.18
N LEU A 72 -0.49 2.12 -1.35
CA LEU A 72 -0.30 1.12 -2.40
C LEU A 72 0.93 0.25 -2.09
N GLY A 73 2.00 0.86 -1.59
CA GLY A 73 3.21 0.15 -1.21
C GLY A 73 4.35 1.08 -0.81
N LYS A 74 5.47 0.46 -0.40
CA LYS A 74 6.74 1.16 -0.19
C LYS A 74 7.40 1.42 -1.54
N VAL A 75 7.97 2.59 -1.70
CA VAL A 75 8.81 2.93 -2.86
C VAL A 75 10.24 2.69 -2.41
N GLY A 76 10.94 1.77 -3.07
CA GLY A 76 12.40 1.66 -2.93
C GLY A 76 13.06 2.95 -3.42
N ASP A 77 14.31 3.20 -3.08
CA ASP A 77 15.04 4.39 -3.59
C ASP A 77 15.24 4.40 -5.13
N GLU A 78 14.69 3.44 -5.86
CA GLU A 78 14.77 3.26 -7.31
C GLU A 78 13.66 4.03 -8.08
N GLY A 79 13.41 5.27 -7.68
CA GLY A 79 12.35 6.11 -8.25
C GLY A 79 12.80 7.48 -8.77
N GLU A 80 14.11 7.78 -8.73
CA GLU A 80 14.65 8.90 -9.49
C GLU A 80 14.98 8.38 -10.90
N PRO A 81 14.27 8.78 -11.97
CA PRO A 81 14.87 8.68 -13.29
C PRO A 81 16.14 9.52 -13.24
N GLU A 82 17.29 8.88 -13.47
CA GLU A 82 18.56 9.57 -13.64
C GLU A 82 18.35 10.76 -14.59
N SER A 83 18.44 11.97 -14.03
CA SER A 83 18.69 13.18 -14.79
C SER A 83 20.04 13.01 -15.47
N LYS A 84 20.04 12.49 -16.70
CA LYS A 84 21.08 12.77 -17.70
C LYS A 84 20.55 13.77 -18.71
#